data_AF-Q07VW2-F1
#
_entry.id   AF-Q07VW2-F1
#
_cell.length_a   1.000
_cell.length_b   1.000
_cell.length_c   1.000
_cell.angle_alpha   90.00
_cell.angle_beta   90.00
_cell.angle_gamma   90.00
#
_symmetry.space_group_name_H-M   'P 1'
#
loop_
_entity.id
_entity.type
_entity.pdbx_description
1 polymer ?
#
loop_
_entity_poly.entity_id
_entity_poly.type
_entity_poly.pdbx_seq_one_letter_code
_entity_poly.pdbx_strand_id
1 'polypeptide(L)'
;MNNLNLAALVKSEKSARKRMRYLALLHFTEGHSRTAIANSEYMWEHLTLISEATESGRHALVIMDGAGWHQQDLTEDFDNLSILKLPPYSPELNPIEQVWQWLRQNELANRCFSGYDDIVEQCSIAWNRFIAEPERVIQLCSRRWTKLTN
;
A
#
# COMPACT_ATOMS: atom_id res chain seq x y z
N MET A 1 11.83 -29.94 4.90
CA MET A 1 10.78 -28.93 4.65
C MET A 1 10.38 -29.09 3.19
N ASN A 2 9.08 -29.23 2.90
CA ASN A 2 8.61 -29.35 1.51
C ASN A 2 9.11 -28.16 0.71
N ASN A 3 9.76 -28.42 -0.42
CA ASN A 3 10.25 -27.39 -1.33
C ASN A 3 9.04 -26.83 -2.10
N LEU A 4 8.26 -25.99 -1.42
CA LEU A 4 7.06 -25.37 -1.97
C LEU A 4 7.50 -24.45 -3.12
N ASN A 5 7.05 -24.71 -4.34
CA ASN A 5 7.35 -23.84 -5.47
C ASN A 5 6.46 -22.58 -5.41
N LEU A 6 6.92 -21.58 -4.66
CA LEU A 6 6.22 -20.31 -4.47
C LEU A 6 5.99 -19.57 -5.80
N ALA A 7 6.93 -19.64 -6.74
CA ALA A 7 6.78 -19.02 -8.06
C ALA A 7 5.61 -19.63 -8.87
N ALA A 8 5.40 -20.95 -8.78
CA ALA A 8 4.25 -21.60 -9.40
C ALA A 8 2.92 -21.17 -8.73
N LEU A 9 2.92 -21.04 -7.39
CA LEU A 9 1.75 -20.57 -6.65
C LEU A 9 1.37 -19.14 -7.03
N VAL A 10 2.33 -18.21 -7.09
CA VAL A 10 2.10 -16.82 -7.53
C VAL A 10 1.42 -16.77 -8.90
N LYS A 11 1.91 -17.56 -9.86
CA LYS A 11 1.37 -17.58 -11.24
C LYS A 11 -0.04 -18.15 -11.33
N SER A 12 -0.38 -19.11 -10.47
CA SER A 12 -1.68 -19.80 -10.51
C SER A 12 -2.75 -19.17 -9.61
N GLU A 13 -2.35 -18.37 -8.63
CA GLU A 13 -3.26 -17.74 -7.69
C GLU A 13 -4.00 -16.59 -8.38
N LYS A 14 -5.30 -16.46 -8.11
CA LYS A 14 -6.15 -15.43 -8.71
C LYS A 14 -6.51 -14.33 -7.72
N SER A 15 -6.51 -14.63 -6.41
CA SER A 15 -6.78 -13.64 -5.38
C SER A 15 -5.58 -12.73 -5.21
N ALA A 16 -5.73 -11.43 -5.48
CA ALA A 16 -4.66 -10.44 -5.32
C ALA A 16 -4.08 -10.45 -3.89
N ARG A 17 -4.94 -10.59 -2.87
CA ARG A 17 -4.50 -10.69 -1.46
C ARG A 17 -3.58 -11.88 -1.23
N LYS A 18 -3.90 -13.05 -1.79
CA LYS A 18 -3.06 -14.24 -1.65
C LYS A 18 -1.80 -14.14 -2.51
N ARG A 19 -1.90 -13.60 -3.72
CA ARG A 19 -0.75 -13.34 -4.60
C ARG A 19 0.26 -12.43 -3.93
N MET A 20 -0.16 -11.29 -3.36
CA MET A 20 0.74 -10.40 -2.60
C MET A 20 1.47 -11.12 -1.46
N ARG A 21 0.78 -12.04 -0.75
CA ARG A 21 1.42 -12.84 0.31
C ARG A 21 2.44 -13.83 -0.25
N TYR A 22 2.11 -14.52 -1.34
CA TYR A 22 3.06 -15.45 -1.98
C TYR A 22 4.24 -14.74 -2.60
N LEU A 23 4.01 -13.59 -3.23
CA LEU A 23 5.05 -12.70 -3.75
C LEU A 23 5.98 -12.25 -2.62
N ALA A 24 5.42 -11.77 -1.49
CA ALA A 24 6.22 -11.35 -0.34
C ALA A 24 7.06 -12.49 0.24
N LEU A 25 6.48 -13.69 0.37
CA LEU A 25 7.20 -14.88 0.82
C LEU A 25 8.30 -15.28 -0.16
N LEU A 26 8.02 -15.29 -1.47
CA LEU A 26 8.97 -15.65 -2.52
C LEU A 26 10.20 -14.75 -2.42
N HIS A 27 10.02 -13.43 -2.43
CA HIS A 27 11.13 -12.49 -2.35
C HIS A 27 11.88 -12.53 -1.01
N PHE A 28 11.18 -12.77 0.10
CA PHE A 28 11.83 -12.99 1.39
C PHE A 28 12.73 -14.23 1.35
N THR A 29 12.24 -15.35 0.79
CA THR A 29 13.02 -16.60 0.67
C THR A 29 14.18 -16.48 -0.32
N GLU A 30 14.08 -15.61 -1.32
CA GLU A 30 15.14 -15.33 -2.30
C GLU A 30 16.15 -14.29 -1.79
N GLY A 31 15.95 -13.70 -0.61
CA GLY A 31 16.84 -12.69 -0.04
C GLY A 31 16.82 -11.35 -0.79
N HIS A 32 15.74 -11.07 -1.54
CA HIS A 32 15.62 -9.84 -2.31
C HIS A 32 15.50 -8.61 -1.42
N SER A 33 16.18 -7.53 -1.82
CA SER A 33 16.11 -6.25 -1.12
C SER A 33 14.77 -5.55 -1.34
N ARG A 34 14.42 -4.59 -0.47
CA ARG A 34 13.21 -3.74 -0.61
C ARG A 34 13.04 -3.17 -2.02
N THR A 35 14.12 -2.75 -2.67
CA THR A 35 14.09 -2.16 -4.02
C THR A 35 13.73 -3.18 -5.09
N ALA A 36 14.06 -4.46 -4.90
CA ALA A 36 13.68 -5.54 -5.82
C ALA A 36 12.19 -5.90 -5.69
N ILE A 37 11.58 -5.64 -4.52
CA ILE A 37 10.17 -5.93 -4.22
C ILE A 37 9.26 -4.76 -4.66
N ALA A 38 9.75 -3.52 -4.62
CA ALA A 38 9.01 -2.34 -5.04
C ALA A 38 8.97 -2.22 -6.57
N ASN A 39 8.07 -2.98 -7.20
CA ASN A 39 7.91 -3.05 -8.65
C ASN A 39 6.44 -2.94 -9.09
N SER A 40 6.22 -2.82 -10.40
CA SER A 40 4.90 -2.62 -10.99
C SER A 40 3.94 -3.79 -10.75
N GLU A 41 4.42 -5.03 -10.60
CA GLU A 41 3.57 -6.20 -10.34
C GLU A 41 2.89 -6.07 -8.97
N TYR A 42 3.64 -5.74 -7.92
CA TYR A 42 3.07 -5.52 -6.59
C TYR A 42 2.07 -4.37 -6.57
N MET A 43 2.32 -3.31 -7.35
CA MET A 43 1.38 -2.21 -7.45
C MET A 43 0.11 -2.58 -8.17
N TRP A 44 0.21 -3.37 -9.24
CA TRP A 44 -0.97 -3.86 -9.93
C TRP A 44 -1.83 -4.76 -9.02
N GLU A 45 -1.21 -5.64 -8.22
CA GLU A 45 -1.94 -6.42 -7.21
C GLU A 45 -2.62 -5.52 -6.17
N HIS A 46 -1.93 -4.46 -5.74
CA HIS A 46 -2.48 -3.52 -4.78
C HIS A 46 -3.65 -2.72 -5.37
N LEU A 47 -3.54 -2.26 -6.61
CA LEU A 47 -4.64 -1.61 -7.34
C LEU A 47 -5.83 -2.54 -7.51
N THR A 48 -5.60 -3.84 -7.76
CA THR A 48 -6.68 -4.84 -7.79
C THR A 48 -7.46 -4.87 -6.48
N LEU A 49 -6.76 -4.88 -5.34
CA LEU A 49 -7.41 -4.83 -4.02
C LEU A 49 -8.19 -3.54 -3.79
N ILE A 50 -7.70 -2.40 -4.28
CA ILE A 50 -8.42 -1.12 -4.19
C ILE A 50 -9.67 -1.14 -5.07
N SER A 51 -9.56 -1.65 -6.31
CA SER A 51 -10.68 -1.79 -7.23
C SER A 51 -11.78 -2.67 -6.64
N GLU A 52 -11.42 -3.84 -6.09
CA GLU A 52 -12.35 -4.77 -5.43
C GLU A 52 -13.00 -4.17 -4.18
N ALA A 53 -12.27 -3.34 -3.43
CA ALA A 53 -12.79 -2.68 -2.23
C ALA A 53 -13.62 -1.42 -2.52
N THR A 54 -13.57 -0.90 -3.75
CA THR A 54 -14.31 0.29 -4.16
C THR A 54 -15.78 -0.08 -4.39
N GLU A 55 -16.68 0.59 -3.67
CA GLU A 55 -18.13 0.32 -3.76
C GLU A 55 -18.68 0.52 -5.18
N SER A 56 -19.68 -0.28 -5.56
CA SER A 56 -20.36 -0.15 -6.85
C SER A 56 -20.92 1.27 -7.03
N GLY A 57 -20.69 1.86 -8.21
CA GLY A 57 -21.08 3.24 -8.52
C GLY A 57 -20.13 4.32 -7.96
N ARG A 58 -19.01 3.93 -7.34
CA ARG A 58 -17.93 4.83 -6.94
C ARG A 58 -16.71 4.66 -7.85
N HIS A 59 -15.90 5.71 -7.91
CA HIS A 59 -14.61 5.73 -8.61
C HIS A 59 -13.51 6.10 -7.62
N ALA A 60 -12.45 5.30 -7.55
CA ALA A 60 -11.33 5.57 -6.65
C ALA A 60 -10.21 6.34 -7.37
N LEU A 61 -9.83 7.48 -6.79
CA LEU A 61 -8.67 8.26 -7.22
C LEU A 61 -7.48 7.90 -6.33
N VAL A 62 -6.46 7.26 -6.91
CA VAL A 62 -5.25 6.83 -6.20
C VAL A 62 -4.15 7.86 -6.39
N ILE A 63 -3.73 8.51 -5.30
CA ILE A 63 -2.66 9.51 -5.33
C ILE A 63 -1.31 8.79 -5.21
N MET A 64 -0.40 9.04 -6.14
CA MET A 64 0.93 8.42 -6.17
C MET A 64 2.04 9.46 -6.33
N ASP A 65 3.18 9.21 -5.72
CA ASP A 65 4.41 9.97 -5.99
C ASP A 65 5.06 9.51 -7.31
N GLY A 66 6.22 10.09 -7.64
CA GLY A 66 6.96 9.81 -8.87
C GLY A 66 7.84 8.56 -8.84
N ALA A 67 7.63 7.59 -7.95
CA ALA A 67 8.43 6.37 -7.93
C ALA A 67 8.36 5.63 -9.29
N GLY A 68 9.47 5.05 -9.75
CA GLY A 68 9.58 4.47 -11.10
C GLY A 68 8.65 3.27 -11.38
N TRP A 69 7.99 2.73 -10.35
CA TRP A 69 7.03 1.64 -10.42
C TRP A 69 5.57 2.13 -10.23
N HIS A 70 5.36 3.44 -10.04
CA HIS A 70 4.04 4.09 -10.09
C HIS A 70 3.76 4.57 -11.53
N GLN A 71 3.44 3.65 -12.43
CA GLN A 71 3.14 3.97 -13.83
C GLN A 71 1.64 4.23 -14.03
N GLN A 72 1.28 5.11 -14.98
CA GLN A 72 -0.14 5.49 -15.21
C GLN A 72 -0.93 4.42 -15.96
N ASP A 73 -0.25 3.66 -16.80
CA ASP A 73 -0.78 2.53 -17.56
C ASP A 73 -1.26 1.38 -16.65
N LEU A 74 -0.80 1.33 -15.39
CA LEU A 74 -1.26 0.34 -14.41
C LEU A 74 -2.76 0.40 -14.13
N THR A 75 -3.44 1.50 -14.46
CA THR A 75 -4.90 1.61 -14.32
C THR A 75 -5.69 1.28 -15.59
N GLU A 76 -5.05 0.98 -16.72
CA GLU A 76 -5.76 0.70 -17.98
C GLU A 76 -6.71 -0.49 -17.90
N ASP A 77 -6.42 -1.46 -17.02
CA ASP A 77 -7.25 -2.65 -16.80
C ASP A 77 -8.41 -2.42 -15.81
N PHE A 78 -8.58 -1.21 -15.25
CA PHE A 78 -9.56 -0.93 -14.19
C PHE A 78 -10.55 0.17 -14.58
N ASP A 79 -11.82 -0.19 -14.70
CA ASP A 79 -12.89 0.77 -15.06
C ASP A 79 -13.26 1.76 -13.92
N ASN A 80 -12.88 1.45 -12.68
CA ASN A 80 -13.28 2.18 -11.48
C ASN A 80 -12.11 2.86 -10.74
N LEU A 81 -10.94 2.96 -11.38
CA LEU A 81 -9.74 3.57 -10.80
C LEU A 81 -9.12 4.62 -11.72
N SER A 82 -8.49 5.62 -11.12
CA SER A 82 -7.58 6.52 -11.83
C SER A 82 -6.42 6.92 -10.93
N ILE A 83 -5.24 7.13 -11.52
CA ILE A 83 -4.06 7.60 -10.80
C ILE A 83 -3.90 9.11 -10.93
N LEU A 84 -3.72 9.80 -9.80
CA LEU A 84 -3.24 11.18 -9.75
C LEU A 84 -1.77 11.19 -9.33
N LYS A 85 -0.88 11.55 -10.25
CA LYS A 85 0.54 11.73 -9.95
C LYS A 85 0.81 13.09 -9.32
N LEU A 86 1.55 13.07 -8.23
CA LEU A 86 2.06 14.28 -7.59
C LEU A 86 3.26 14.85 -8.37
N PRO A 87 3.48 16.17 -8.34
CA PRO A 87 4.70 16.76 -8.85
C PRO A 87 5.94 16.17 -8.16
N PRO A 88 7.09 16.08 -8.86
CA PRO A 88 8.33 15.62 -8.25
C PRO A 88 8.69 16.42 -6.99
N TYR A 89 9.29 15.73 -6.01
CA TYR A 89 9.80 16.34 -4.77
C TYR A 89 8.76 17.14 -3.96
N SER A 90 7.47 16.74 -4.01
CA SER A 90 6.38 17.42 -3.29
C SER A 90 5.75 16.54 -2.19
N PRO A 91 6.52 16.08 -1.18
CA PRO A 91 6.01 15.21 -0.11
C PRO A 91 4.90 15.87 0.73
N GLU A 92 4.86 17.20 0.82
CA GLU A 92 3.82 17.96 1.52
C GLU A 92 2.42 17.78 0.90
N LEU A 93 2.36 17.43 -0.39
CA LEU A 93 1.12 17.12 -1.07
C LEU A 93 0.65 15.69 -0.81
N ASN A 94 1.54 14.77 -0.44
CA ASN A 94 1.21 13.36 -0.25
C ASN A 94 0.56 13.13 1.14
N PRO A 95 -0.73 12.71 1.20
CA PRO A 95 -1.41 12.46 2.46
C PRO A 95 -0.76 11.42 3.36
N ILE A 96 -0.12 10.41 2.76
CA ILE A 96 0.49 9.31 3.51
C ILE A 96 1.63 9.77 4.43
N GLU A 97 2.31 10.87 4.10
CA GLU A 97 3.42 11.39 4.92
C GLU A 97 2.94 11.83 6.30
N GLN A 98 1.73 12.41 6.39
CA GLN A 98 1.13 12.77 7.69
C GLN A 98 0.72 11.53 8.49
N VAL A 99 0.20 10.51 7.81
CA VAL A 99 -0.12 9.21 8.45
C VAL A 99 1.14 8.58 9.03
N TRP A 100 2.24 8.54 8.26
CA TRP A 100 3.51 8.01 8.74
C TRP A 100 4.09 8.82 9.89
N GLN A 101 4.01 10.14 9.83
CA GLN A 101 4.44 11.00 10.92
C GLN A 101 3.64 10.69 12.20
N TRP A 102 2.31 10.59 12.10
CA TRP A 102 1.45 10.29 13.23
C TRP A 102 1.77 8.92 13.84
N LEU A 103 1.90 7.88 13.01
CA LEU A 103 2.24 6.52 13.47
C LEU A 103 3.58 6.51 14.21
N ARG A 104 4.60 7.16 13.65
CA ARG A 104 5.92 7.26 14.29
C ARG A 104 5.88 8.02 15.60
N GLN A 105 5.13 9.11 15.70
CA GLN A 105 5.09 9.94 16.90
C GLN A 105 4.26 9.35 18.04
N ASN A 106 3.16 8.64 17.72
CA ASN A 106 2.17 8.25 18.71
C ASN A 106 2.21 6.75 19.06
N GLU A 107 2.52 5.89 18.08
CA GLU A 107 2.44 4.44 18.29
C GLU A 107 3.81 3.77 18.33
N LEU A 108 4.74 4.20 17.45
CA LEU A 108 5.98 3.46 17.16
C LEU A 108 7.27 4.12 17.67
N ALA A 109 7.20 5.32 18.27
CA ALA A 109 8.38 6.03 18.78
C ALA A 109 9.07 5.27 19.93
N ASN A 110 10.40 5.37 19.99
CA ASN A 110 11.23 4.91 21.11
C ASN A 110 11.04 3.44 21.52
N ARG A 111 10.72 2.57 20.54
CA ARG A 111 10.57 1.13 20.74
C ARG A 111 11.82 0.38 20.32
N CYS A 112 12.15 -0.68 21.06
CA CYS A 112 13.08 -1.71 20.64
C CYS A 112 12.26 -2.95 20.28
N PHE A 113 12.47 -3.47 19.07
CA PHE A 113 11.79 -4.66 18.58
C PHE A 113 12.65 -5.89 18.81
N SER A 114 12.02 -6.99 19.22
CA SER A 114 12.69 -8.27 19.48
C SER A 114 13.05 -9.05 18.21
N GLY A 115 12.49 -8.66 17.05
CA GLY A 115 12.76 -9.28 15.76
C GLY A 115 11.72 -8.88 14.70
N TYR A 116 11.74 -9.56 13.55
CA TYR A 116 10.84 -9.29 12.44
C TYR A 116 9.36 -9.45 12.81
N ASP A 117 9.00 -10.53 13.50
CA ASP A 117 7.60 -10.82 13.86
C ASP A 117 7.03 -9.73 14.79
N ASP A 118 7.84 -9.25 15.73
CA ASP A 118 7.45 -8.17 16.63
C ASP A 118 7.32 -6.83 15.88
N ILE A 119 8.16 -6.55 14.88
CA ILE A 119 7.96 -5.38 14.00
C ILE A 119 6.62 -5.48 13.27
N VAL A 120 6.32 -6.62 12.67
CA VAL A 120 5.06 -6.83 11.94
C VAL A 120 3.86 -6.69 12.86
N GLU A 121 3.90 -7.29 14.05
CA GLU A 121 2.83 -7.24 15.03
C GLU A 121 2.60 -5.82 15.54
N GLN A 122 3.65 -5.12 16.00
CA GLN A 122 3.51 -3.75 16.51
C GLN A 122 3.04 -2.78 15.41
N CYS A 123 3.53 -2.90 14.18
CA CYS A 123 3.03 -2.12 13.05
C CYS A 123 1.56 -2.42 12.74
N SER A 124 1.14 -3.68 12.82
CA SER A 124 -0.25 -4.08 12.60
C SER A 124 -1.17 -3.51 13.69
N ILE A 125 -0.78 -3.59 14.95
CA ILE A 125 -1.50 -2.98 16.07
C ILE A 125 -1.63 -1.46 15.87
N ALA A 126 -0.52 -0.78 15.56
CA ALA A 126 -0.50 0.67 15.34
C ALA A 126 -1.41 1.08 14.18
N TRP A 127 -1.36 0.35 13.06
CA TRP A 127 -2.22 0.60 11.91
C TRP A 127 -3.70 0.37 12.25
N ASN A 128 -4.03 -0.73 12.93
CA ASN A 128 -5.40 -1.04 13.31
C ASN A 128 -5.98 0.00 14.28
N ARG A 129 -5.18 0.52 15.22
CA ARG A 129 -5.58 1.65 16.08
C ARG A 129 -5.80 2.92 15.28
N PHE A 130 -4.92 3.22 14.32
CA PHE A 130 -5.05 4.39 13.47
C PHE A 130 -6.37 4.36 12.66
N ILE A 131 -6.66 3.26 11.97
CA ILE A 131 -7.87 3.15 11.13
C ILE A 131 -9.16 3.00 11.95
N ALA A 132 -9.07 2.62 13.23
CA ALA A 132 -10.21 2.56 14.13
C ALA A 132 -10.77 3.95 14.51
N GLU A 133 -10.06 5.03 14.17
CA GLU A 133 -10.52 6.41 14.34
C GLU A 133 -10.71 7.11 12.97
N PRO A 134 -11.85 6.90 12.28
CA PRO A 134 -12.07 7.41 10.92
C PRO A 134 -11.94 8.92 10.80
N GLU A 135 -12.36 9.69 11.82
CA GLU A 135 -12.26 11.15 11.83
C GLU A 135 -10.79 11.62 11.73
N ARG A 136 -9.88 10.93 12.42
CA ARG A 136 -8.44 11.21 12.34
C ARG A 136 -7.91 10.89 10.94
N VAL A 137 -8.31 9.76 10.37
CA VAL A 137 -7.91 9.38 9.00
C VAL A 137 -8.35 10.47 8.02
N ILE A 138 -9.62 10.89 8.09
CA ILE A 138 -10.16 11.95 7.24
C ILE A 138 -9.38 13.26 7.45
N GLN A 139 -9.12 13.65 8.69
CA GLN A 139 -8.42 14.89 9.01
C GLN A 139 -6.99 14.90 8.44
N LEU A 140 -6.20 13.85 8.68
CA LEU A 140 -4.81 13.78 8.20
C LEU A 140 -4.73 13.64 6.67
N CYS A 141 -5.71 12.98 6.08
CA CYS A 141 -5.73 12.76 4.63
C CYS A 141 -6.38 13.89 3.83
N SER A 142 -7.09 14.82 4.48
CA SER A 142 -7.75 15.94 3.83
C SER A 142 -6.74 16.97 3.31
N ARG A 143 -7.00 17.54 2.13
CA ARG A 143 -6.26 18.66 1.57
C ARG A 143 -7.23 19.70 1.03
N ARG A 144 -6.86 20.97 1.10
CA ARG A 144 -7.70 22.06 0.56
C ARG A 144 -7.91 21.94 -0.95
N TRP A 145 -6.95 21.34 -1.66
CA TRP A 145 -6.96 21.15 -3.11
C TRP A 145 -7.69 19.87 -3.55
N THR A 146 -7.96 18.90 -2.67
CA THR A 146 -8.69 17.65 -3.00
C THR A 146 -10.21 17.78 -2.83
N LYS A 147 -10.76 18.99 -2.96
CA LYS A 147 -12.21 19.18 -2.89
C LYS A 147 -12.84 18.65 -4.17
N LEU A 148 -13.56 17.54 -4.07
CA LEU A 148 -14.44 17.09 -5.14
C LEU A 148 -15.57 18.11 -5.28
N THR A 149 -15.59 18.80 -6.41
CA THR A 149 -16.73 19.66 -6.79
C THR A 149 -17.85 18.77 -7.26
N ASN A 150 -19.02 18.88 -6.64
CA ASN A 150 -20.27 18.31 -7.14
C ASN A 150 -20.76 19.10 -8.36
#